data_AF-A0A9D8HIJ7-F1
#
_entry.id   AF-A0A9D8HIJ7-F1
#
_cell.length_a   1.000
_cell.length_b   1.000
_cell.length_c   1.000
_cell.angle_alpha   90.00
_cell.angle_beta   90.00
_cell.angle_gamma   90.00
#
_symmetry.space_group_name_H-M   'P 1'
#
loop_
_entity.id
_entity.type
_entity.pdbx_description
1 polymer ?
#
loop_
_entity_poly.entity_id
_entity_poly.type
_entity_poly.pdbx_seq_one_letter_code
_entity_poly.pdbx_strand_id
1 'polypeptide(L)'
;MDQLPENLRPALYIKDDDFFQSYSNGNFITLTNITEKDLEKIIKFRIEPLHISLHSFNSSIRSLMFGSVKSERALKNFAMLDSNGIRT
;
A
#
# COMPACT_ATOMS: atom_id res chain seq x y z
N MET A 1 -9.53 0.70 5.54
CA MET A 1 -10.47 -0.29 6.09
C MET A 1 -11.87 -0.01 5.56
N ASP A 2 -12.28 -0.68 4.48
CA ASP A 2 -13.66 -0.58 3.96
C ASP A 2 -14.59 -1.58 4.69
N GLN A 3 -14.12 -2.11 5.83
CA GLN A 3 -14.82 -3.06 6.70
C GLN A 3 -15.54 -2.37 7.87
N LEU A 4 -15.47 -1.03 7.94
CA LEU A 4 -16.12 -0.28 9.00
C LEU A 4 -17.62 -0.16 8.70
N PRO A 5 -18.51 -0.45 9.67
CA PRO A 5 -19.95 -0.28 9.49
C PRO A 5 -20.32 1.18 9.22
N GLU A 6 -21.47 1.39 8.60
CA GLU A 6 -22.04 2.72 8.37
C GLU A 6 -22.42 3.40 9.70
N ASN A 7 -22.46 4.74 9.71
CA ASN A 7 -22.84 5.59 10.86
C ASN A 7 -21.88 5.63 12.07
N LEU A 8 -20.61 5.31 11.87
CA LEU A 8 -19.57 5.61 12.86
C LEU A 8 -19.23 7.11 12.87
N ARG A 9 -18.52 7.56 13.91
CA ARG A 9 -18.03 8.95 13.99
C ARG A 9 -17.17 9.26 12.75
N PRO A 10 -17.31 10.44 12.12
CA PRO A 10 -16.57 10.80 10.90
C PRO A 10 -15.05 10.57 10.99
N ALA A 11 -14.47 10.83 12.15
CA ALA A 11 -13.04 10.63 12.41
C ALA A 11 -12.57 9.18 12.24
N LEU A 12 -13.44 8.18 12.44
CA LEU A 12 -13.11 6.76 12.28
C LEU A 12 -12.98 6.33 10.82
N TYR A 13 -13.42 7.16 9.87
CA TYR A 13 -13.29 6.88 8.45
C TYR A 13 -12.05 7.54 7.82
N ILE A 14 -11.33 8.38 8.58
CA ILE A 14 -10.06 8.94 8.14
C ILE A 14 -9.03 7.81 8.13
N LYS A 15 -8.36 7.61 7.00
CA LYS A 15 -7.30 6.60 6.84
C LYS A 15 -5.94 7.26 7.07
N ASP A 16 -5.05 6.56 7.76
CA ASP A 16 -3.66 6.99 7.96
C ASP A 16 -2.82 6.82 6.69
N ASP A 17 -1.77 7.64 6.57
CA ASP A 17 -0.73 7.50 5.55
C ASP A 17 0.21 6.32 5.93
N ASP A 18 -0.24 5.09 5.67
CA ASP A 18 0.44 3.84 6.06
C ASP A 18 1.92 3.77 5.60
N PHE A 19 2.27 4.43 4.49
CA PHE A 19 3.64 4.47 3.97
C PHE A 19 4.60 5.26 4.87
N PHE A 20 4.13 6.30 5.56
CA PHE A 20 4.97 7.05 6.50
C PHE A 20 5.25 6.21 7.75
N GLN A 21 4.25 5.46 8.22
CA GLN A 21 4.43 4.50 9.31
C GLN A 21 5.39 3.37 8.91
N SER A 22 5.37 2.93 7.66
CA SER A 22 6.33 1.95 7.13
C SER A 22 7.77 2.46 7.16
N TYR A 23 7.97 3.71 6.74
CA TYR A 23 9.26 4.39 6.79
C TYR A 23 9.74 4.65 8.22
N SER A 24 8.88 5.22 9.07
CA SER A 24 9.27 5.66 10.42
C SER A 24 9.45 4.49 11.39
N ASN A 25 8.57 3.48 11.31
CA ASN A 25 8.42 2.48 12.37
C ASN A 25 8.64 1.04 11.87
N GLY A 26 8.96 0.84 10.59
CA GLY A 26 9.22 -0.49 10.07
C GLY A 26 7.98 -1.34 9.80
N ASN A 27 6.79 -0.72 9.81
CA ASN A 27 5.53 -1.44 9.61
C ASN A 27 5.38 -1.94 8.17
N PHE A 28 4.92 -3.18 8.02
CA PHE A 28 4.70 -3.76 6.70
C PHE A 28 3.42 -3.22 6.04
N ILE A 29 3.54 -2.75 4.81
CA ILE A 29 2.41 -2.32 3.97
C ILE A 29 2.23 -3.26 2.77
N THR A 30 1.02 -3.36 2.24
CA THR A 30 0.71 -4.31 1.15
C THR A 30 0.58 -3.66 -0.22
N LEU A 31 0.70 -2.33 -0.32
CA LEU A 31 0.52 -1.51 -1.54
C LEU A 31 -0.84 -1.66 -2.26
N THR A 32 -1.81 -2.35 -1.67
CA THR A 32 -3.12 -2.59 -2.30
C THR A 32 -4.00 -1.35 -2.29
N ASN A 33 -3.91 -0.54 -1.23
CA ASN A 33 -4.81 0.60 -1.00
C ASN A 33 -4.09 1.95 -1.07
N ILE A 34 -2.97 2.01 -1.78
CA ILE A 34 -2.20 3.24 -1.98
C ILE A 34 -2.74 3.98 -3.21
N THR A 35 -2.86 5.31 -3.11
CA THR A 35 -3.30 6.14 -4.23
C THR A 35 -2.11 6.53 -5.10
N GLU A 36 -2.37 6.94 -6.34
CA GLU A 36 -1.35 7.47 -7.25
C GLU A 36 -0.66 8.71 -6.66
N LYS A 37 -1.42 9.59 -6.03
CA LYS A 37 -0.90 10.77 -5.31
C LYS A 37 0.05 10.38 -4.18
N ASP A 38 -0.20 9.27 -3.49
CA ASP A 38 0.70 8.81 -2.43
C ASP A 38 1.99 8.21 -3.00
N LEU A 39 1.91 7.48 -4.11
CA LEU A 39 3.09 7.01 -4.85
C LEU A 39 3.95 8.18 -5.33
N GLU A 40 3.33 9.22 -5.89
CA GLU A 40 4.01 10.46 -6.28
C GLU A 40 4.71 11.12 -5.09
N LYS A 41 4.06 11.21 -3.93
CA LYS A 41 4.69 11.75 -2.70
C LYS A 41 5.89 10.90 -2.29
N ILE A 42 5.74 9.57 -2.26
CA ILE A 42 6.83 8.64 -1.89
C ILE A 42 8.04 8.87 -2.79
N ILE A 43 7.81 8.91 -4.10
CA ILE A 43 8.88 9.09 -5.09
C ILE A 43 9.51 10.49 -4.95
N LYS A 44 8.68 11.54 -4.92
CA LYS A 44 9.13 12.94 -4.84
C LYS A 44 9.95 13.22 -3.59
N PHE A 45 9.51 12.73 -2.44
CA PHE A 45 10.16 12.98 -1.15
C PHE A 45 11.14 11.88 -0.75
N ARG A 46 11.33 10.85 -1.59
CA ARG A 46 12.21 9.70 -1.32
C ARG A 46 11.92 9.07 0.04
N ILE A 47 10.64 8.76 0.30
CA ILE A 47 10.21 8.13 1.55
C ILE A 47 10.66 6.66 1.51
N GLU A 48 11.84 6.38 2.07
CA GLU A 48 12.49 5.07 2.00
C GLU A 48 13.43 4.82 3.21
N PRO A 49 13.58 3.58 3.69
CA PRO A 49 13.04 2.34 3.13
C PRO A 49 11.57 2.12 3.45
N LEU A 50 10.83 1.52 2.53
CA LEU A 50 9.50 0.99 2.78
C LEU A 50 9.61 -0.50 3.08
N HIS A 51 8.80 -0.98 4.01
CA HIS A 51 8.72 -2.40 4.35
C HIS A 51 7.46 -2.95 3.70
N ILE A 52 7.62 -3.73 2.63
CA ILE A 52 6.49 -4.17 1.81
C ILE A 52 6.25 -5.69 1.93
N SER A 53 5.00 -6.06 2.22
CA SER A 53 4.53 -7.45 2.21
C SER A 53 3.62 -7.70 1.00
N LEU A 54 4.22 -8.22 -0.08
CA LEU A 54 3.48 -8.62 -1.28
C LEU A 54 2.82 -10.00 -1.15
N HIS A 55 3.24 -10.85 -0.22
CA HIS A 55 2.81 -12.26 -0.06
C HIS A 55 3.05 -13.18 -1.28
N SER A 56 2.90 -12.73 -2.52
CA SER A 56 3.18 -13.43 -3.76
C SER A 56 3.36 -12.44 -4.92
N PHE A 57 4.31 -12.71 -5.80
CA PHE A 57 4.47 -12.02 -7.09
C PHE A 57 3.53 -12.55 -8.19
N ASN A 58 2.84 -13.66 -7.93
CA ASN A 58 1.84 -14.19 -8.86
C ASN A 58 0.49 -13.50 -8.60
N SER A 59 -0.01 -12.75 -9.59
CA SER A 59 -1.26 -12.00 -9.46
C SER A 59 -2.46 -12.88 -9.12
N SER A 60 -2.61 -14.04 -9.77
CA SER A 60 -3.74 -14.96 -9.53
C SER A 60 -3.72 -15.53 -8.12
N ILE A 61 -2.55 -15.92 -7.62
CA ILE A 61 -2.39 -16.43 -6.25
C ILE A 61 -2.70 -15.31 -5.23
N ARG A 62 -2.23 -14.09 -5.50
CA ARG A 62 -2.50 -12.94 -4.63
C ARG A 62 -3.99 -12.58 -4.59
N SER A 63 -4.67 -12.54 -5.74
CA SER A 63 -6.12 -12.33 -5.82
C SER A 63 -6.90 -13.37 -5.02
N LEU A 64 -6.46 -14.64 -5.05
CA LEU A 64 -7.02 -15.72 -4.23
C LEU A 64 -6.81 -15.49 -2.73
N MET A 65 -5.59 -15.15 -2.30
CA MET A 65 -5.26 -14.90 -0.88
C MET A 65 -6.01 -13.69 -0.30
N PHE A 66 -6.12 -12.60 -1.06
CA PHE A 66 -6.76 -11.36 -0.62
C PHE A 66 -8.27 -11.32 -0.89
N GLY A 67 -8.83 -12.34 -1.56
CA GLY A 67 -10.25 -12.38 -1.93
C GLY A 67 -10.69 -11.22 -2.82
N SER A 68 -9.76 -10.58 -3.54
CA SER A 68 -10.02 -9.36 -4.30
C SER A 68 -9.06 -9.19 -5.47
N VAL A 69 -9.63 -8.98 -6.66
CA VAL A 69 -8.88 -8.67 -7.90
C VAL A 69 -8.14 -7.33 -7.79
N LYS A 70 -8.58 -6.42 -6.90
CA LYS A 70 -7.88 -5.15 -6.67
C LYS A 70 -6.48 -5.36 -6.09
N SER A 71 -6.22 -6.50 -5.45
CA SER A 71 -4.91 -6.83 -4.87
C SER A 71 -3.77 -6.90 -5.90
N GLU A 72 -4.09 -7.11 -7.18
CA GLU A 72 -3.11 -7.12 -8.28
C GLU A 72 -2.44 -5.76 -8.50
N ARG A 73 -3.11 -4.66 -8.11
CA ARG A 73 -2.55 -3.30 -8.19
C ARG A 73 -1.28 -3.15 -7.37
N ALA A 74 -1.14 -3.90 -6.28
CA ALA A 74 0.06 -3.86 -5.45
C ALA A 74 1.34 -4.19 -6.23
N LEU A 75 1.27 -5.14 -7.19
CA LEU A 75 2.41 -5.50 -8.02
C LEU A 75 2.79 -4.37 -8.99
N LYS A 76 1.79 -3.69 -9.54
CA LYS A 76 2.01 -2.51 -10.40
C LYS A 76 2.63 -1.36 -9.60
N ASN A 77 2.10 -1.10 -8.41
CA ASN A 77 2.60 -0.06 -7.51
C ASN A 77 4.04 -0.36 -7.07
N PHE A 78 4.33 -1.61 -6.72
CA PHE A 78 5.68 -2.08 -6.40
C PHE A 78 6.65 -1.84 -7.56
N ALA A 79 6.29 -2.28 -8.77
CA ALA A 79 7.12 -2.10 -9.96
C ALA A 79 7.40 -0.61 -10.24
N MET A 80 6.44 0.27 -9.99
CA MET A 80 6.63 1.71 -10.15
C MET A 80 7.62 2.28 -9.12
N LEU A 81 7.56 1.86 -7.86
CA LEU A 81 8.52 2.26 -6.82
C LEU A 81 9.93 1.75 -7.13
N ASP A 82 10.05 0.47 -7.52
CA ASP A 82 11.30 -0.17 -7.88
C ASP A 82 11.96 0.50 -9.10
N SER A 83 11.18 0.79 -10.14
CA SER A 83 11.66 1.50 -11.35
C SER A 83 12.15 2.93 -11.05
N ASN A 84 11.66 3.54 -9.97
CA ASN A 84 12.13 4.85 -9.49
C ASN A 84 13.25 4.73 -8.44
N GLY A 85 13.78 3.53 -8.23
CA GLY A 85 14.87 3.24 -7.30
C GLY A 85 14.53 3.54 -5.84
N ILE A 86 13.26 3.39 -5.45
CA ILE A 86 12.84 3.49 -4.04
C ILE A 86 13.19 2.18 -3.35
N ARG A 87 13.87 2.27 -2.19
CA ARG A 87 14.19 1.08 -1.38
C ARG A 87 12.90 0.53 -0.76
N THR A 88 12.55 -0.70 -1.14
CA THR A 88 11.29 -1.38 -0.83
C THR A 88 11.50 -2.78 -0.27
#